data_AF-A0A1L1PH90-F1
#
_entry.id   AF-A0A1L1PH90-F1
#
_cell.length_a   1.000
_cell.length_b   1.000
_cell.length_c   1.000
_cell.angle_alpha   90.00
_cell.angle_beta   90.00
_cell.angle_gamma   90.00
#
_symmetry.space_group_name_H-M   'P 1'
#
loop_
_entity.id
_entity.type
_entity.pdbx_description
1 polymer ?
#
loop_
_entity_poly.entity_id
_entity_poly.type
_entity_poly.pdbx_seq_one_letter_code
_entity_poly.pdbx_strand_id
1 'polypeptide(L)'
;MGSVMSTESIHDYLLRRLNDLKGHHNRMAEETGVGQATVSRIFAGQAMPRLDTAQLLLNWIAAHDRAAARAQRGPRSARRVAHAGGARVNGARA
;
A
#
# COMPACT_ATOMS: atom_id res chain seq x y z
N MET A 1 15.41 -24.42 19.56
CA MET A 1 14.69 -23.17 19.91
C MET A 1 13.60 -22.97 18.87
N GLY A 2 12.36 -23.31 19.21
CA GLY A 2 11.22 -23.16 18.31
C GLY A 2 10.88 -21.69 18.17
N SER A 3 10.89 -21.17 16.93
CA SER A 3 10.39 -19.85 16.64
C SER A 3 8.90 -19.83 16.97
N VAL A 4 8.51 -19.19 18.07
CA VAL A 4 7.11 -18.91 18.36
C VAL A 4 6.68 -17.94 17.26
N MET A 5 6.06 -18.45 16.20
CA MET A 5 5.37 -17.60 15.24
C MET A 5 4.15 -17.03 15.97
N SER A 6 4.36 -15.96 16.72
CA SER A 6 3.28 -15.24 17.39
C SER A 6 2.34 -14.73 16.32
N THR A 7 1.19 -15.37 16.19
CA THR A 7 0.10 -14.91 15.32
C THR A 7 -0.32 -13.53 15.83
N GLU A 8 0.07 -12.47 15.13
CA GLU A 8 -0.35 -11.10 15.44
C GLU A 8 -1.87 -11.04 15.35
N SER A 9 -2.52 -10.47 16.37
CA SER A 9 -3.97 -10.28 16.32
C SER A 9 -4.32 -9.24 15.25
N ILE A 10 -5.50 -9.36 14.63
CA ILE A 10 -5.98 -8.37 13.64
C ILE A 10 -6.02 -6.96 14.26
N HIS A 11 -6.35 -6.88 15.55
CA HIS A 11 -6.38 -5.64 16.30
C HIS A 11 -4.99 -5.00 16.39
N ASP A 12 -3.97 -5.76 16.81
CA ASP A 12 -2.61 -5.25 16.97
C ASP A 12 -1.99 -4.89 15.62
N TYR A 13 -2.28 -5.69 14.59
CA TYR A 13 -1.91 -5.38 13.21
C TYR A 13 -2.49 -4.03 12.77
N LEU A 14 -3.80 -3.82 12.98
CA LEU A 14 -4.46 -2.57 12.61
C LEU A 14 -3.90 -1.38 13.38
N LEU A 15 -3.65 -1.51 14.69
CA LEU A 15 -3.02 -0.47 15.50
C LEU A 15 -1.66 -0.06 14.93
N ARG A 16 -0.80 -1.04 14.64
CA ARG A 16 0.52 -0.80 14.08
C ARG A 16 0.45 -0.11 12.72
N ARG A 17 -0.43 -0.58 11.82
CA ARG A 17 -0.59 0.02 10.48
C ARG A 17 -1.20 1.41 10.54
N LEU A 18 -2.17 1.66 11.40
CA LEU A 18 -2.70 3.00 11.62
C LEU A 18 -1.63 3.94 12.17
N ASN A 19 -0.71 3.45 13.01
CA ASN A 19 0.44 4.23 13.46
C ASN A 19 1.42 4.55 12.32
N ASP A 20 1.69 3.60 11.42
CA ASP A 20 2.53 3.84 10.22
C ASP A 20 1.88 4.85 9.27
N LEU A 21 0.55 4.93 9.26
CA LEU A 21 -0.26 5.71 8.32
C LEU A 21 -0.93 6.93 8.96
N LYS A 22 -0.35 7.50 10.03
CA LYS A 22 -0.89 8.68 10.76
C LYS A 22 -1.33 9.84 9.88
N GLY A 23 -0.62 10.11 8.79
CA GLY A 23 -0.96 11.17 7.84
C GLY A 23 -2.12 10.86 6.90
N HIS A 24 -2.66 9.64 6.91
CA HIS A 24 -3.65 9.16 5.93
C HIS A 24 -5.00 8.83 6.54
N HIS A 25 -5.22 9.03 7.84
CA HIS A 25 -6.47 8.64 8.52
C HIS A 25 -7.71 9.32 7.93
N ASN A 26 -7.63 10.60 7.58
CA ASN A 26 -8.75 11.33 6.98
C ASN A 26 -9.12 10.75 5.61
N ARG A 27 -8.12 10.56 4.75
CA ARG A 27 -8.29 9.94 3.43
C ARG A 27 -8.85 8.51 3.55
N MET A 28 -8.32 7.72 4.48
CA MET A 28 -8.80 6.37 4.75
C MET A 28 -10.27 6.38 5.18
N ALA A 29 -10.68 7.30 6.06
CA ALA A 29 -12.06 7.44 6.49
C ALA A 29 -13.00 7.79 5.32
N GLU A 30 -12.60 8.74 4.46
CA GLU A 30 -13.34 9.15 3.28
C GLU A 30 -13.50 8.01 2.27
N GLU A 31 -12.41 7.31 1.94
CA GLU A 31 -12.43 6.26 0.90
C GLU A 31 -13.08 4.95 1.38
N THR A 32 -13.07 4.67 2.69
CA THR A 32 -13.71 3.45 3.24
C THR A 32 -15.14 3.67 3.72
N GLY A 33 -15.56 4.92 3.92
CA GLY A 33 -16.82 5.27 4.59
C GLY A 33 -16.80 5.01 6.10
N VAL A 34 -15.68 4.55 6.67
CA VAL A 34 -15.52 4.40 8.11
C VAL A 34 -15.35 5.79 8.73
N GLY A 35 -16.25 6.17 9.63
CA GLY A 35 -16.20 7.48 10.26
C GLY A 35 -14.83 7.79 10.88
N GLN A 36 -14.36 9.02 10.69
CA GLN A 36 -13.05 9.50 11.17
C GLN A 36 -12.88 9.24 12.68
N ALA A 37 -13.91 9.51 13.48
CA ALA A 37 -13.91 9.25 14.92
C ALA A 37 -13.74 7.77 15.28
N THR A 38 -14.17 6.86 14.41
CA THR A 38 -13.97 5.42 14.59
C THR A 38 -12.51 5.05 14.31
N VAL A 39 -11.94 5.55 13.21
CA VAL A 39 -10.51 5.35 12.89
C VAL A 39 -9.62 5.90 14.02
N SER A 40 -9.91 7.09 14.52
CA SER A 40 -9.16 7.70 15.65
C SER A 40 -9.27 6.90 16.94
N ARG A 41 -10.46 6.39 17.29
CA ARG A 41 -10.62 5.57 18.50
C ARG A 41 -9.90 4.24 18.40
N ILE A 42 -9.92 3.60 17.22
CA ILE A 42 -9.13 2.38 16.98
C ILE A 42 -7.65 2.72 17.11
N PHE A 43 -7.15 3.75 16.41
CA PHE A 43 -5.76 4.19 16.48
C PHE A 43 -5.30 4.51 17.92
N ALA A 44 -6.16 5.12 18.73
CA ALA A 44 -5.87 5.42 20.14
C ALA A 44 -5.92 4.17 21.07
N GLY A 45 -6.23 2.98 20.53
CA GLY A 45 -6.42 1.76 21.32
C GLY A 45 -7.68 1.78 22.19
N GLN A 46 -8.61 2.70 21.91
CA GLN A 46 -9.83 2.93 22.70
C GLN A 46 -11.05 2.15 22.17
N ALA A 47 -10.93 1.53 20.99
CA ALA A 47 -12.02 0.77 20.38
C ALA A 47 -11.49 -0.45 19.62
N MET A 48 -12.09 -1.61 19.88
CA MET A 48 -11.88 -2.79 19.04
C MET A 48 -12.78 -2.69 17.80
N PRO A 49 -12.23 -2.80 16.58
CA PRO A 49 -13.04 -2.70 15.37
C PRO A 49 -13.97 -3.90 15.25
N ARG A 50 -15.20 -3.66 14.78
CA ARG A 50 -16.08 -4.73 14.30
C ARG A 50 -15.46 -5.37 13.06
N LEU A 51 -15.83 -6.62 12.77
CA LEU A 51 -15.30 -7.36 11.63
C LEU A 51 -15.46 -6.60 10.31
N ASP A 52 -16.64 -6.03 10.05
CA ASP A 52 -16.91 -5.27 8.83
C ASP A 52 -16.01 -4.02 8.72
N THR A 53 -15.81 -3.31 9.83
CA THR A 53 -14.90 -2.16 9.89
C THR A 53 -13.46 -2.59 9.66
N ALA A 54 -13.01 -3.66 10.32
CA ALA A 54 -11.67 -4.19 10.14
C ALA A 54 -11.43 -4.59 8.68
N GLN A 55 -12.39 -5.26 8.03
CA GLN A 55 -12.27 -5.67 6.63
C GLN A 55 -12.12 -4.47 5.68
N LEU A 56 -12.89 -3.40 5.87
CA LEU A 56 -12.78 -2.19 5.08
C LEU A 56 -11.39 -1.54 5.21
N LEU A 57 -10.90 -1.41 6.45
CA LEU A 57 -9.58 -0.83 6.73
C LEU A 57 -8.45 -1.70 6.16
N LEU A 58 -8.53 -3.02 6.30
CA LEU A 58 -7.55 -3.96 5.75
C LEU A 58 -7.49 -3.90 4.22
N ASN A 59 -8.65 -3.84 3.55
CA ASN A 59 -8.73 -3.72 2.11
C ASN A 59 -8.07 -2.42 1.61
N TRP A 60 -8.33 -1.32 2.32
CA TRP A 60 -7.72 -0.03 2.01
C TRP A 60 -6.20 -0.08 2.17
N ILE A 61 -5.70 -0.62 3.29
CA ILE A 61 -4.25 -0.77 3.55
C ILE A 61 -3.59 -1.59 2.43
N ALA A 62 -4.20 -2.70 2.04
CA ALA A 62 -3.68 -3.54 0.95
C ALA A 62 -3.68 -2.84 -0.42
N ALA A 63 -4.66 -1.98 -0.69
CA ALA A 63 -4.67 -1.15 -1.89
C ALA A 63 -3.58 -0.07 -1.86
N HIS A 64 -3.44 0.61 -0.71
CA HIS A 64 -2.41 1.62 -0.47
C HIS A 64 -1.00 1.05 -0.64
N ASP A 65 -0.71 -0.10 -0.04
CA ASP A 65 0.62 -0.73 -0.10
C ASP A 65 0.98 -1.17 -1.52
N ARG A 66 0.00 -1.68 -2.28
CA ARG A 66 0.19 -1.98 -3.71
C ARG A 66 0.49 -0.73 -4.53
N ALA A 67 -0.19 0.37 -4.26
CA ALA A 67 0.07 1.65 -4.94
C ALA A 67 1.47 2.20 -4.60
N ALA A 68 1.87 2.15 -3.32
CA ALA A 68 3.19 2.54 -2.86
C ALA A 68 4.30 1.69 -3.51
N ALA A 69 4.11 0.37 -3.58
CA ALA A 69 5.04 -0.54 -4.25
C ALA A 69 5.17 -0.26 -5.75
N ARG A 70 4.06 0.11 -6.43
CA ARG A 70 4.09 0.51 -7.85
C ARG A 70 4.86 1.82 -8.05
N ALA A 71 4.65 2.81 -7.17
CA ALA A 71 5.36 4.09 -7.24
C ALA A 71 6.88 3.91 -7.10
N GLN A 72 7.33 3.04 -6.18
CA GLN A 72 8.75 2.74 -5.98
C GLN A 72 9.41 2.05 -7.17
N ARG A 73 8.65 1.32 -8.00
CA ARG A 73 9.18 0.67 -9.22
C ARG A 73 9.47 1.66 -10.35
N GLY A 74 8.92 2.89 -10.29
CA GLY A 74 9.15 3.97 -11.25
C GLY A 74 8.81 3.63 -12.72
N PRO A 75 8.82 4.61 -13.64
CA PRO A 75 8.65 4.37 -15.08
C PRO A 75 9.89 3.73 -15.73
N ARG A 76 10.61 2.83 -15.04
CA ARG A 76 11.82 2.19 -15.57
C ARG A 76 11.56 1.13 -16.66
N SER A 77 10.32 0.70 -16.83
CA SER A 77 9.94 -0.20 -17.93
C SER A 77 9.59 0.51 -19.25
N ALA A 78 9.44 1.84 -19.27
CA ALA A 78 9.15 2.56 -20.53
C ALA A 78 10.43 2.87 -21.35
N ARG A 79 11.63 2.75 -20.77
CA ARG A 79 12.91 3.12 -21.42
C ARG A 79 13.72 1.94 -21.97
N ARG A 80 13.09 0.77 -22.20
CA ARG A 80 13.74 -0.41 -22.82
C ARG A 80 13.15 -0.80 -24.19
N VAL A 81 12.37 0.07 -24.82
CA VAL A 81 11.87 -0.18 -26.19
C VAL A 81 12.43 0.82 -27.23
N ALA A 82 13.08 1.91 -26.81
CA ALA A 82 13.63 2.90 -27.73
C ALA A 82 15.09 2.67 -28.19
N HIS A 83 15.78 1.64 -27.68
CA HIS A 83 17.21 1.42 -27.99
C HIS A 83 17.52 0.12 -28.77
N ALA A 84 16.49 -0.57 -29.26
CA ALA A 84 16.63 -1.81 -30.05
C ALA A 84 16.15 -1.64 -31.49
N GLY A 85 16.45 -0.50 -32.13
CA GLY A 85 15.99 -0.22 -33.50
C GLY A 85 16.89 0.68 -34.35
N GLY A 86 18.16 0.88 -33.97
CA GLY A 86 19.03 1.86 -34.64
C GLY A 86 20.46 1.39 -34.85
N ALA A 87 20.65 0.17 -35.35
CA ALA A 87 21.97 -0.29 -35.77
C ALA A 87 21.85 -1.17 -37.02
N ARG A 88 21.82 -0.52 -38.21
CA ARG A 88 22.40 -1.04 -39.46
C ARG A 88 22.90 0.15 -40.30
N VAL A 89 24.18 0.48 -40.20
CA VAL A 89 25.26 0.22 -41.17
C VAL A 89 25.10 0.86 -42.55
N ASN A 90 26.11 1.67 -42.88
CA ASN A 90 26.56 2.17 -44.18
C ASN A 90 26.26 1.29 -45.41
N GLY A 91 25.83 1.97 -46.48
CA GLY A 91 26.00 1.58 -47.89
C GLY A 91 25.72 2.82 -48.75
N ALA A 92 26.74 3.60 -49.09
CA ALA A 92 27.48 3.50 -50.36
C ALA A 92 26.63 3.82 -51.62
N ARG A 93 26.78 5.06 -52.10
CA ARG A 93 27.00 5.47 -53.51
C ARG A 93 26.02 4.99 -54.60
N ALA A 94 25.30 5.94 -55.18
CA ALA A 94 25.24 6.22 -56.63
C ALA A 94 24.70 7.64 -56.85
#